data_AF-A0A167MSP7-F1
#
_entry.id   AF-A0A167MSP7-F1
#
_cell.length_a   1.000
_cell.length_b   1.000
_cell.length_c   1.000
_cell.angle_alpha   90.00
_cell.angle_beta   90.00
_cell.angle_gamma   90.00
#
_symmetry.space_group_name_H-M   'P 1'
#
loop_
_entity.id
_entity.type
_entity.pdbx_description
1 polymer ?
#
loop_
_entity_poly.entity_id
_entity_poly.type
_entity_poly.pdbx_seq_one_letter_code
_entity_poly.pdbx_strand_id
1 'polypeptide(L)'
;MRPEASALAAIASASSIHDLVNTIPGPYRPALRRYIIKQYQQIRNRARVARSLSSLQRHLQRGTFPMSIRDALKVPILSIDESFTRTPEGAAAMFALHARVYAARRSTLRAVISQAAAELVFLSSQTDMNTDMWRRDWERLVTATASGLVQAYGSSLGRDAEGAYRIAGMTPEAGADFSTILSTATAYARRLLTARASASIQDHDQRLKMEVFFL
;
A
#
# COMPACT_ATOMS: atom_id res chain seq x y z
N MET A 1 -9.26 26.58 22.57
CA MET A 1 -8.50 25.36 22.20
C MET A 1 -7.46 25.74 21.16
N ARG A 2 -6.19 25.30 21.28
CA ARG A 2 -5.19 25.55 20.24
C ARG A 2 -5.60 24.82 18.94
N PRO A 3 -5.61 25.48 17.76
CA PRO A 3 -6.08 24.87 16.50
C PRO A 3 -5.33 23.57 16.16
N GLU A 4 -4.06 23.49 16.53
CA GLU A 4 -3.21 22.30 16.35
C GLU A 4 -3.72 21.07 17.12
N ALA A 5 -4.21 21.23 18.36
CA ALA A 5 -4.72 20.11 19.15
C ALA A 5 -6.00 19.52 18.54
N SER A 6 -6.83 20.36 17.92
CA SER A 6 -8.03 19.94 17.20
C SER A 6 -7.69 19.18 15.92
N ALA A 7 -6.70 19.63 15.16
CA ALA A 7 -6.24 18.96 13.95
C ALA A 7 -5.64 17.57 14.25
N LEU A 8 -4.84 17.45 15.31
CA LEU A 8 -4.27 16.18 15.74
C LEU A 8 -5.34 15.18 16.17
N ALA A 9 -6.38 15.63 16.89
CA ALA A 9 -7.51 14.78 17.27
C ALA A 9 -8.32 14.30 16.04
N ALA A 10 -8.53 15.17 15.06
CA ALA A 10 -9.20 14.82 13.80
C ALA A 10 -8.41 13.78 12.99
N ILE A 11 -7.08 13.94 12.89
CA ILE A 11 -6.20 12.97 12.23
C ILE A 11 -6.23 11.61 12.94
N ALA A 12 -6.20 11.62 14.28
CA ALA A 12 -6.24 10.40 15.07
C ALA A 12 -7.56 9.64 14.94
N SER A 13 -8.68 10.35 14.83
CA SER A 13 -10.03 9.78 14.73
C SER A 13 -10.44 9.39 13.30
N ALA A 14 -9.74 9.88 12.27
CA ALA A 14 -10.04 9.57 10.88
C ALA A 14 -10.07 8.06 10.61
N SER A 15 -11.23 7.52 10.23
CA SER A 15 -11.46 6.07 10.11
C SER A 15 -11.11 5.51 8.74
N SER A 16 -11.09 6.37 7.72
CA SER A 16 -10.76 6.03 6.34
C SER A 16 -9.69 6.96 5.74
N ILE A 17 -9.13 6.58 4.59
CA ILE A 17 -8.23 7.48 3.83
C ILE A 17 -8.98 8.72 3.34
N HIS A 18 -10.27 8.59 3.04
CA HIS A 18 -11.11 9.71 2.67
C HIS A 18 -11.25 10.71 3.84
N ASP A 19 -11.57 10.21 5.03
CA ASP A 19 -11.66 11.03 6.25
C ASP A 19 -10.32 11.72 6.53
N LEU A 20 -9.22 10.97 6.42
CA LEU A 20 -7.88 11.48 6.63
C LEU A 20 -7.53 12.60 5.64
N VAL A 21 -7.95 12.51 4.38
CA VAL A 21 -7.75 13.59 3.40
C VAL A 21 -8.65 14.79 3.69
N ASN A 22 -9.84 14.57 4.24
CA ASN A 22 -10.79 15.64 4.57
C ASN A 22 -10.35 16.50 5.76
N THR A 23 -9.45 16.00 6.62
CA THR A 23 -8.84 16.82 7.69
C THR A 23 -7.81 17.82 7.19
N ILE A 24 -7.43 17.75 5.90
CA ILE A 24 -6.49 18.69 5.27
C ILE A 24 -7.25 19.96 4.86
N PRO A 25 -6.73 21.16 5.16
CA PRO A 25 -7.31 22.41 4.68
C PRO A 25 -7.39 22.44 3.15
N GLY A 26 -8.47 23.03 2.63
CA GLY A 26 -8.80 23.02 1.20
C GLY A 26 -7.64 23.35 0.25
N PRO A 27 -6.86 24.42 0.48
CA PRO A 27 -5.76 24.82 -0.40
C PRO A 27 -4.64 23.78 -0.54
N TYR A 28 -4.37 23.00 0.51
CA TYR A 28 -3.29 21.99 0.52
C TYR A 28 -3.76 20.60 0.09
N ARG A 29 -5.08 20.37 0.10
CA ARG A 29 -5.68 19.05 -0.11
C ARG A 29 -5.28 18.40 -1.44
N PRO A 30 -5.26 19.09 -2.61
CA PRO A 30 -4.91 18.43 -3.87
C PRO A 30 -3.50 17.83 -3.89
N ALA A 31 -2.52 18.58 -3.39
CA ALA A 31 -1.12 18.14 -3.34
C ALA A 31 -0.91 17.01 -2.33
N LEU A 32 -1.42 17.18 -1.11
CA LEU A 32 -1.23 16.22 -0.03
C LEU A 32 -2.07 14.95 -0.19
N ARG A 33 -3.27 15.03 -0.79
CA ARG A 33 -4.11 13.86 -1.10
C ARG A 33 -3.35 12.85 -1.95
N ARG A 34 -2.73 13.30 -3.04
CA ARG A 34 -1.98 12.42 -3.95
C ARG A 34 -0.83 11.73 -3.23
N TYR A 35 -0.13 12.47 -2.37
CA TYR A 35 0.95 11.93 -1.55
C TYR A 35 0.47 10.86 -0.56
N ILE A 36 -0.57 11.17 0.24
CA ILE A 36 -1.17 10.25 1.21
C ILE A 36 -1.66 8.96 0.55
N ILE A 37 -2.36 9.06 -0.58
CA ILE A 37 -2.87 7.89 -1.31
C ILE A 37 -1.71 7.01 -1.81
N LYS A 38 -0.67 7.62 -2.39
CA LYS A 38 0.51 6.89 -2.87
C LYS A 38 1.18 6.12 -1.72
N GLN A 39 1.41 6.79 -0.60
CA GLN A 39 2.02 6.18 0.58
C GLN A 39 1.15 5.03 1.14
N TYR A 40 -0.16 5.25 1.24
CA TYR A 40 -1.10 4.22 1.67
C TYR A 40 -1.06 2.98 0.76
N GLN A 41 -1.07 3.18 -0.57
CA GLN A 41 -1.00 2.08 -1.53
C GLN A 41 0.29 1.28 -1.40
N GLN A 42 1.43 1.94 -1.22
CA GLN A 42 2.72 1.28 -0.99
C GLN A 42 2.70 0.42 0.28
N ILE A 43 2.23 0.98 1.40
CA ILE A 43 2.08 0.25 2.67
C ILE A 43 1.12 -0.95 2.53
N ARG A 44 -0.03 -0.76 1.87
CA ARG A 44 -1.05 -1.81 1.63
C ARG A 44 -0.49 -2.94 0.77
N ASN A 45 0.18 -2.61 -0.33
CA ASN A 45 0.77 -3.60 -1.24
C ASN A 45 1.86 -4.41 -0.54
N ARG A 46 2.77 -3.74 0.19
CA ARG A 46 3.81 -4.41 0.97
C ARG A 46 3.21 -5.41 1.97
N ALA A 47 2.19 -5.00 2.71
CA ALA A 47 1.51 -5.88 3.68
C ALA A 47 0.78 -7.06 3.01
N ARG A 48 0.16 -6.84 1.83
CA ARG A 48 -0.48 -7.91 1.05
C ARG A 48 0.54 -8.94 0.57
N VAL A 49 1.66 -8.49 0.00
CA VAL A 49 2.72 -9.38 -0.49
C VAL A 49 3.35 -10.15 0.66
N ALA A 50 3.64 -9.50 1.80
CA ALA A 50 4.17 -10.18 2.98
C ALA A 50 3.24 -11.29 3.49
N ARG A 51 1.92 -11.02 3.61
CA ARG A 51 0.94 -12.05 4.01
C ARG A 51 0.86 -13.21 2.99
N SER A 52 0.89 -12.88 1.71
CA SER A 52 0.84 -13.87 0.63
C SER A 52 2.08 -14.77 0.68
N LEU A 53 3.27 -14.18 0.83
CA LEU A 53 4.53 -14.90 0.98
C LEU A 53 4.50 -15.85 2.18
N SER A 54 4.08 -15.39 3.36
CA SER A 54 3.93 -16.26 4.53
C SER A 54 2.95 -17.41 4.28
N SER A 55 1.85 -17.16 3.56
CA SER A 55 0.90 -18.22 3.20
C SER A 55 1.50 -19.24 2.24
N LEU A 56 2.23 -18.80 1.20
CA LEU A 56 2.91 -19.66 0.25
C LEU A 56 4.00 -20.51 0.92
N GLN A 57 4.77 -19.92 1.84
CA GLN A 57 5.78 -20.62 2.63
C GLN A 57 5.15 -21.72 3.50
N ARG A 58 4.00 -21.46 4.12
CA ARG A 58 3.24 -22.50 4.87
C ARG A 58 2.81 -23.65 3.96
N HIS A 59 2.36 -23.36 2.74
CA HIS A 59 2.04 -24.40 1.75
C HIS A 59 3.27 -25.26 1.42
N LEU A 60 4.41 -24.62 1.18
CA LEU A 60 5.66 -25.31 0.87
C LEU A 60 6.12 -26.21 2.03
N GLN A 61 6.04 -25.72 3.27
CA GLN A 61 6.39 -26.48 4.48
C GLN A 61 5.47 -27.68 4.70
N ARG A 62 4.16 -27.52 4.44
CA ARG A 62 3.16 -28.58 4.60
C ARG A 62 3.09 -29.56 3.42
N GLY A 63 3.85 -29.33 2.34
CA GLY A 63 3.74 -30.13 1.11
C GLY A 63 2.38 -30.00 0.40
N THR A 64 1.67 -28.88 0.62
CA THR A 64 0.37 -28.59 0.00
C THR A 64 0.50 -27.48 -1.04
N PHE A 65 -0.53 -27.27 -1.86
CA PHE A 65 -0.52 -26.26 -2.92
C PHE A 65 -1.73 -25.33 -2.82
N PRO A 66 -1.55 -24.00 -3.03
CA PRO A 66 -2.66 -23.08 -3.23
C PRO A 66 -3.55 -23.51 -4.41
N MET A 67 -4.83 -23.14 -4.37
CA MET A 67 -5.78 -23.45 -5.45
C MET A 67 -5.30 -22.95 -6.81
N SER A 68 -4.75 -21.74 -6.89
CA SER A 68 -4.20 -21.18 -8.13
C SER A 68 -3.16 -22.09 -8.81
N ILE A 69 -2.30 -22.77 -8.04
CA ILE A 69 -1.32 -23.72 -8.58
C ILE A 69 -1.98 -25.05 -8.94
N ARG A 70 -2.92 -25.53 -8.11
CA ARG A 70 -3.66 -26.77 -8.36
C ARG A 70 -4.48 -26.71 -9.64
N ASP A 71 -5.12 -25.57 -9.89
CA ASP A 71 -5.98 -25.34 -11.04
C ASP A 71 -5.17 -25.13 -12.33
N ALA A 72 -4.00 -24.48 -12.23
CA ALA A 72 -3.09 -24.30 -13.37
C ALA A 72 -2.40 -25.60 -13.80
N LEU A 73 -2.04 -26.47 -12.84
CA LEU A 73 -1.32 -27.71 -13.11
C LEU A 73 -2.16 -28.90 -12.66
N LYS A 74 -3.07 -29.37 -13.51
CA LYS A 74 -3.93 -30.54 -13.25
C LYS A 74 -3.23 -31.82 -13.65
N VAL A 75 -3.59 -32.92 -12.97
CA VAL A 75 -3.25 -34.25 -13.49
C VAL A 75 -4.16 -34.50 -14.68
N PRO A 76 -3.63 -34.79 -15.88
CA PRO A 76 -4.46 -35.03 -17.04
C PRO A 76 -5.28 -36.31 -16.84
N ILE A 77 -6.56 -36.26 -17.22
CA ILE A 77 -7.41 -37.44 -17.30
C ILE A 77 -7.14 -38.06 -18.66
N LEU A 78 -6.45 -39.19 -18.65
CA LEU A 78 -6.14 -39.94 -19.87
C LEU A 78 -7.24 -40.98 -20.08
N SER A 79 -7.77 -41.07 -21.30
CA SER A 79 -8.68 -42.16 -21.70
C SER A 79 -7.85 -43.42 -21.96
N ILE A 80 -7.36 -44.02 -20.88
CA ILE A 80 -6.57 -45.26 -20.90
C ILE A 80 -7.52 -46.41 -20.64
N ASP A 81 -7.33 -47.51 -21.36
CA ASP A 81 -8.08 -48.74 -21.14
C ASP A 81 -7.92 -49.24 -19.70
N GLU A 82 -9.03 -49.56 -19.05
CA GLU A 82 -9.03 -49.97 -17.65
C GLU A 82 -8.21 -51.25 -17.43
N SER A 83 -8.18 -52.16 -18.40
CA SER A 83 -7.35 -53.38 -18.33
C SER A 83 -5.86 -53.07 -18.27
N PHE A 84 -5.41 -52.02 -18.96
CA PHE A 84 -4.02 -51.57 -18.90
C PHE A 84 -3.69 -50.92 -17.56
N THR A 85 -4.60 -50.13 -16.98
CA THR A 85 -4.36 -49.49 -15.67
C THR A 85 -4.21 -50.48 -14.51
N ARG A 86 -4.76 -51.70 -14.67
CA ARG A 86 -4.65 -52.80 -13.70
C ARG A 86 -3.34 -53.58 -13.82
N THR A 87 -2.55 -53.38 -14.87
CA THR A 87 -1.22 -54.02 -14.96
C THR A 87 -0.20 -53.27 -14.10
N PRO A 88 0.90 -53.94 -13.68
CA PRO A 88 2.00 -53.28 -12.98
C PRO A 88 2.58 -52.09 -13.77
N GLU A 89 2.68 -52.20 -15.08
CA GLU A 89 3.19 -51.16 -15.97
C GLU A 89 2.26 -49.95 -16.02
N GLY A 90 0.95 -50.18 -16.16
CA GLY A 90 -0.05 -49.10 -16.15
C GLY A 90 -0.11 -48.37 -14.82
N ALA A 91 -0.08 -49.10 -13.71
CA ALA A 91 -0.01 -48.53 -12.36
C ALA A 91 1.26 -47.70 -12.16
N ALA A 92 2.43 -48.21 -12.60
CA ALA A 92 3.70 -47.50 -12.53
C ALA A 92 3.71 -46.23 -13.38
N ALA A 93 3.13 -46.26 -14.59
CA ALA A 93 3.04 -45.10 -15.47
C ALA A 93 2.15 -43.99 -14.87
N MET A 94 1.00 -44.35 -14.29
CA MET A 94 0.11 -43.40 -13.61
C MET A 94 0.79 -42.80 -12.37
N PHE A 95 1.47 -43.61 -11.56
CA PHE A 95 2.25 -43.12 -10.43
C PHE A 95 3.33 -42.13 -10.87
N ALA A 96 4.07 -42.45 -11.94
CA ALA A 96 5.09 -41.57 -12.50
C ALA A 96 4.50 -40.24 -13.01
N LEU A 97 3.33 -40.26 -13.65
CA LEU A 97 2.63 -39.06 -14.09
C LEU A 97 2.23 -38.17 -12.91
N HIS A 98 1.62 -38.76 -11.87
CA HIS A 98 1.26 -38.03 -10.64
C HIS A 98 2.47 -37.42 -9.96
N ALA A 99 3.58 -38.17 -9.88
CA ALA A 99 4.84 -37.67 -9.33
C ALA A 99 5.40 -36.49 -10.14
N ARG A 100 5.34 -36.53 -11.48
CA ARG A 100 5.76 -35.42 -12.35
C ARG A 100 4.91 -34.17 -12.13
N VAL A 101 3.59 -34.31 -12.06
CA VAL A 101 2.68 -33.17 -11.80
C VAL A 101 2.93 -32.59 -10.42
N TYR A 102 3.14 -33.42 -9.40
CA TYR A 102 3.50 -32.97 -8.06
C TYR A 102 4.83 -32.20 -8.05
N ALA A 103 5.86 -32.71 -8.73
CA ALA A 103 7.15 -32.05 -8.85
C ALA A 103 7.02 -30.68 -9.56
N ALA A 104 6.24 -30.62 -10.64
CA ALA A 104 5.94 -29.37 -11.36
C ALA A 104 5.27 -28.34 -10.44
N ARG A 105 4.22 -28.73 -9.70
CA ARG A 105 3.53 -27.85 -8.73
C ARG A 105 4.48 -27.32 -7.66
N ARG A 106 5.38 -28.16 -7.15
CA ARG A 106 6.39 -27.77 -6.16
C ARG A 106 7.42 -26.80 -6.73
N SER A 107 7.86 -27.01 -7.97
CA SER A 107 8.75 -26.08 -8.68
C SER A 107 8.09 -24.72 -8.88
N THR A 108 6.85 -24.69 -9.38
CA THR A 108 6.07 -23.46 -9.54
C THR A 108 5.87 -22.74 -8.21
N LEU A 109 5.53 -23.45 -7.13
CA LEU A 109 5.38 -22.83 -5.81
C LEU A 109 6.67 -22.15 -5.34
N ARG A 110 7.84 -22.78 -5.54
CA ARG A 110 9.15 -22.18 -5.21
C ARG A 110 9.43 -20.94 -6.06
N ALA A 111 9.14 -20.98 -7.36
CA ALA A 111 9.32 -19.83 -8.24
C ALA A 111 8.43 -18.65 -7.81
N VAL A 112 7.15 -18.91 -7.50
CA VAL A 112 6.22 -17.88 -7.00
C VAL A 112 6.70 -17.30 -5.67
N ILE A 113 7.21 -18.14 -4.74
CA ILE A 113 7.80 -17.67 -3.48
C ILE A 113 9.01 -16.77 -3.74
N SER A 114 9.89 -17.15 -4.67
CA SER A 114 11.06 -16.34 -5.03
C SER A 114 10.65 -14.98 -5.60
N GLN A 115 9.67 -14.96 -6.51
CA GLN A 115 9.14 -13.72 -7.08
C GLN A 115 8.47 -12.84 -6.00
N ALA A 116 7.66 -13.42 -5.12
CA ALA A 116 7.01 -12.69 -4.04
C ALA A 116 8.02 -12.13 -3.02
N ALA A 117 9.13 -12.83 -2.77
CA ALA A 117 10.23 -12.34 -1.95
C ALA A 117 10.95 -11.15 -2.63
N ALA A 118 11.24 -11.24 -3.93
CA ALA A 118 11.83 -10.15 -4.70
C ALA A 118 10.93 -8.90 -4.74
N GLU A 119 9.62 -9.09 -4.97
CA GLU A 119 8.64 -8.01 -4.91
C GLU A 119 8.59 -7.37 -3.51
N LEU A 120 8.64 -8.17 -2.45
CA LEU A 120 8.67 -7.65 -1.08
C LEU A 120 9.92 -6.81 -0.80
N VAL A 121 11.09 -7.22 -1.33
CA VAL A 121 12.33 -6.44 -1.23
C VAL A 121 12.18 -5.11 -1.95
N PHE A 122 11.68 -5.12 -3.19
CA PHE A 122 11.41 -3.91 -3.97
C PHE A 122 10.41 -2.97 -3.28
N LEU A 123 9.29 -3.49 -2.78
CA LEU A 123 8.31 -2.67 -2.05
C LEU A 123 8.88 -2.11 -0.74
N SER A 124 9.78 -2.86 -0.10
CA SER A 124 10.44 -2.41 1.14
C SER A 124 11.49 -1.31 0.87
N SER A 125 12.14 -1.30 -0.30
CA SER A 125 13.04 -0.19 -0.67
C SER A 125 12.30 1.09 -1.06
N GLN A 126 11.04 0.98 -1.52
CA GLN A 126 10.20 2.15 -1.82
C GLN A 126 9.44 2.69 -0.61
N THR A 127 9.01 1.80 0.28
CA THR A 127 8.21 2.17 1.46
C THR A 127 9.18 2.56 2.56
N ASP A 128 9.73 3.76 2.47
CA ASP A 128 10.53 4.28 3.56
C ASP A 128 9.60 4.63 4.72
N MET A 129 9.59 3.77 5.75
CA MET A 129 8.85 4.01 6.98
C MET A 129 9.57 5.02 7.89
N ASN A 130 10.66 5.63 7.42
CA ASN A 130 11.35 6.68 8.13
C ASN A 130 10.46 7.94 8.21
N THR A 131 10.05 8.26 9.42
CA THR A 131 9.22 9.43 9.73
C THR A 131 9.92 10.75 9.33
N ASP A 132 11.24 10.78 9.30
CA ASP A 132 12.00 11.98 8.93
C ASP A 132 11.94 12.25 7.43
N MET A 133 12.00 11.21 6.59
CA MET A 133 11.83 11.38 5.15
C MET A 133 10.41 11.81 4.79
N TRP A 134 9.42 11.21 5.45
CA TRP A 134 8.03 11.63 5.36
C TRP A 134 7.85 13.10 5.71
N ARG A 135 8.47 13.53 6.81
CA ARG A 135 8.45 14.94 7.23
C ARG A 135 9.03 15.85 6.15
N ARG A 136 10.21 15.53 5.61
CA ARG A 136 10.85 16.36 4.56
C ARG A 136 9.99 16.46 3.30
N ASP A 137 9.43 15.35 2.83
CA ASP A 137 8.55 15.34 1.66
C ASP A 137 7.27 16.14 1.90
N TRP A 138 6.68 15.98 3.08
CA TRP A 138 5.50 16.70 3.51
C TRP A 138 5.76 18.20 3.59
N GLU A 139 6.82 18.61 4.29
CA GLU A 139 7.26 20.00 4.40
C GLU A 139 7.49 20.60 3.01
N ARG A 140 8.16 19.88 2.10
CA ARG A 140 8.36 20.32 0.71
C ARG A 140 7.04 20.55 -0.03
N LEU A 141 6.06 19.66 0.10
CA LEU A 141 4.75 19.80 -0.54
C LEU A 141 3.95 20.97 0.03
N VAL A 142 3.92 21.09 1.36
CA VAL A 142 3.23 22.16 2.07
C VAL A 142 3.84 23.52 1.72
N THR A 143 5.17 23.64 1.76
CA THR A 143 5.88 24.88 1.42
C THR A 143 5.74 25.24 -0.05
N ALA A 144 5.84 24.29 -0.98
CA ALA A 144 5.60 24.56 -2.40
C ALA A 144 4.16 25.05 -2.66
N THR A 145 3.17 24.45 -1.99
CA THR A 145 1.78 24.89 -2.11
C THR A 145 1.59 26.29 -1.51
N ALA A 146 2.18 26.55 -0.35
CA ALA A 146 2.17 27.87 0.28
C ALA A 146 2.83 28.93 -0.61
N SER A 147 3.98 28.63 -1.23
CA SER A 147 4.65 29.52 -2.19
C SER A 147 3.75 29.90 -3.36
N GLY A 148 3.02 28.94 -3.93
CA GLY A 148 2.06 29.22 -5.00
C GLY A 148 0.89 30.10 -4.55
N LEU A 149 0.38 29.87 -3.33
CA LEU A 149 -0.68 30.69 -2.74
C LEU A 149 -0.19 32.12 -2.50
N VAL A 150 0.96 32.32 -1.85
CA VAL A 150 1.44 33.68 -1.56
C VAL A 150 1.73 34.47 -2.83
N GLN A 151 2.24 33.82 -3.89
CA GLN A 151 2.42 34.46 -5.20
C GLN A 151 1.09 34.91 -5.82
N ALA A 152 0.05 34.07 -5.72
CA ALA A 152 -1.28 34.40 -6.24
C ALA A 152 -1.96 35.56 -5.49
N TYR A 153 -1.65 35.74 -4.20
CA TYR A 153 -2.25 36.76 -3.34
C TYR A 153 -1.35 37.99 -3.09
N GLY A 154 -0.18 38.09 -3.72
CA GLY A 154 0.76 39.21 -3.51
C GLY A 154 1.38 39.23 -2.10
N SER A 155 1.38 38.08 -1.42
CA SER A 155 1.93 37.87 -0.08
C SER A 155 3.37 37.33 -0.16
N SER A 156 4.03 37.13 0.99
CA SER A 156 5.37 36.55 1.03
C SER A 156 5.47 35.35 1.97
N LEU A 157 6.30 34.37 1.58
CA LEU A 157 6.71 33.24 2.41
C LEU A 157 8.18 33.42 2.76
N GLY A 158 8.48 33.50 4.06
CA GLY A 158 9.84 33.64 4.57
C GLY A 158 10.12 32.65 5.69
N ARG A 159 11.34 32.73 6.24
CA ARG A 159 11.69 32.09 7.51
C ARG A 159 11.91 33.19 8.55
N ASP A 160 11.47 32.96 9.79
CA ASP A 160 11.79 33.84 10.91
C ASP A 160 13.23 33.65 11.40
N ALA A 161 13.62 34.41 12.41
CA ALA A 161 14.96 34.37 12.99
C ALA A 161 15.30 32.98 13.58
N GLU A 162 14.29 32.23 13.97
CA GLU A 162 14.37 30.86 14.48
C GLU A 162 14.39 29.81 13.34
N GLY A 163 14.28 30.24 12.08
CA GLY A 163 14.28 29.38 10.90
C GLY A 163 12.94 28.71 10.61
N ALA A 164 11.87 29.03 11.34
CA ALA A 164 10.52 28.53 11.10
C ALA A 164 9.87 29.29 9.94
N TYR A 165 9.13 28.56 9.10
CA TYR A 165 8.42 29.19 7.98
C TYR A 165 7.29 30.09 8.48
N ARG A 166 7.20 31.30 7.93
CA ARG A 166 6.09 32.23 8.17
C ARG A 166 5.57 32.80 6.86
N ILE A 167 4.25 32.97 6.83
CA ILE A 167 3.58 33.67 5.75
C ILE A 167 3.25 35.08 6.24
N ALA A 168 3.65 36.11 5.48
CA ALA A 168 3.34 37.50 5.73
C ALA A 168 2.40 38.04 4.65
N GLY A 169 1.45 38.91 5.04
CA GLY A 169 0.48 39.48 4.11
C GLY A 169 -0.68 38.55 3.71
N MET A 170 -0.89 37.45 4.43
CA MET A 170 -2.10 36.62 4.35
C MET A 170 -2.97 36.80 5.60
N THR A 171 -4.21 36.31 5.56
CA THR A 171 -5.10 36.34 6.73
C THR A 171 -4.56 35.47 7.87
N PRO A 172 -4.89 35.78 9.13
CA PRO A 172 -4.48 34.97 10.29
C PRO A 172 -4.88 33.50 10.16
N GLU A 173 -6.02 33.21 9.55
CA GLU A 173 -6.53 31.86 9.32
C GLU A 173 -5.62 31.07 8.36
N ALA A 174 -5.21 31.70 7.25
CA ALA A 174 -4.29 31.06 6.30
C ALA A 174 -2.91 30.78 6.92
N GLY A 175 -2.42 31.69 7.79
CA GLY A 175 -1.20 31.48 8.56
C GLY A 175 -1.31 30.34 9.59
N ALA A 176 -2.46 30.21 10.23
CA ALA A 176 -2.76 29.12 11.17
C ALA A 176 -2.87 27.78 10.46
N ASP A 177 -3.54 27.72 9.30
CA ASP A 177 -3.66 26.52 8.47
C ASP A 177 -2.29 26.04 7.99
N PHE A 178 -1.43 26.95 7.51
CA PHE A 178 -0.07 26.64 7.09
C PHE A 178 0.76 26.04 8.24
N SER A 179 0.77 26.70 9.39
CA SER A 179 1.54 26.24 10.56
C SER A 179 1.05 24.88 11.05
N THR A 180 -0.27 24.69 11.09
CA THR A 180 -0.92 23.45 11.52
C THR A 180 -0.64 22.31 10.55
N ILE A 181 -0.76 22.53 9.25
CA ILE A 181 -0.51 21.45 8.28
C ILE A 181 0.97 21.10 8.24
N LEU A 182 1.88 22.06 8.42
CA LEU A 182 3.32 21.81 8.47
C LEU A 182 3.71 20.92 9.67
N SER A 183 3.11 21.13 10.85
CA SER A 183 3.44 20.37 12.06
C SER A 183 2.81 18.95 12.12
N THR A 184 1.80 18.67 11.31
CA THR A 184 1.01 17.42 11.39
C THR A 184 1.61 16.24 10.62
N ALA A 185 2.73 16.40 9.91
CA ALA A 185 3.36 15.34 9.10
C ALA A 185 3.50 13.99 9.83
N THR A 186 3.98 14.01 11.07
CA THR A 186 4.18 12.82 11.91
C THR A 186 2.85 12.14 12.26
N ALA A 187 1.78 12.92 12.48
CA ALA A 187 0.46 12.40 12.80
C ALA A 187 -0.15 11.64 11.61
N TYR A 188 -0.03 12.20 10.39
CA TYR A 188 -0.43 11.50 9.16
C TYR A 188 0.36 10.22 8.93
N ALA A 189 1.69 10.26 9.09
CA ALA A 189 2.55 9.09 8.97
C ALA A 189 2.12 7.97 9.93
N ARG A 190 1.96 8.29 11.22
CA ARG A 190 1.48 7.32 12.23
C ARG A 190 0.08 6.80 11.92
N ARG A 191 -0.83 7.65 11.45
CA ARG A 191 -2.19 7.21 11.13
C ARG A 191 -2.19 6.22 9.97
N LEU A 192 -1.42 6.47 8.92
CA LEU A 192 -1.29 5.54 7.79
C LEU A 192 -0.62 4.22 8.18
N LEU A 193 0.34 4.25 9.09
CA LEU A 193 0.97 3.05 9.64
C LEU A 193 0.03 2.24 10.54
N THR A 194 -0.88 2.89 11.28
CA THR A 194 -1.88 2.20 12.12
C THR A 194 -3.08 1.70 11.32
N ALA A 195 -3.48 2.40 10.26
CA ALA A 195 -4.46 1.94 9.27
C ALA A 195 -4.08 0.59 8.61
N ARG A 196 -2.80 0.19 8.68
CA ARG A 196 -2.31 -1.14 8.31
C ARG A 196 -2.76 -2.25 9.26
N ALA A 197 -2.86 -1.95 10.55
CA ALA A 197 -3.13 -2.93 11.62
C ALA A 197 -4.64 -3.20 11.77
N SER A 198 -5.45 -2.18 11.55
CA SER A 198 -6.91 -2.27 11.53
C SER A 198 -7.34 -2.69 10.12
N ALA A 199 -7.86 -3.91 9.94
CA ALA A 199 -8.48 -4.34 8.68
C ALA A 199 -9.80 -3.58 8.36
N SER A 200 -9.95 -2.32 8.80
CA SER A 200 -11.21 -1.57 8.83
C SER A 200 -11.22 -0.27 8.01
N ILE A 201 -10.25 -0.05 7.11
CA ILE A 201 -10.50 0.88 6.00
C ILE A 201 -11.21 0.05 4.93
N GLN A 202 -12.53 -0.06 5.06
CA GLN A 202 -13.39 -0.76 4.11
C GLN A 202 -13.15 -0.26 2.68
N ASP A 203 -13.03 -1.21 1.76
CA ASP A 203 -12.99 -1.01 0.32
C ASP A 203 -14.22 -0.20 -0.14
N HIS A 204 -14.03 1.10 -0.37
CA HIS A 204 -14.80 1.81 -1.40
C HIS A 204 -14.03 1.88 -2.74
N ASP A 205 -12.84 1.27 -2.79
CA ASP A 205 -11.90 1.34 -3.90
C ASP A 205 -12.15 0.29 -5.00
N GLN A 206 -13.19 -0.55 -4.85
CA GLN A 206 -13.65 -1.44 -5.93
C GLN A 206 -14.44 -0.71 -7.03
N ARG A 207 -14.90 0.53 -6.81
CA ARG A 207 -15.58 1.32 -7.88
C ARG A 207 -14.62 1.99 -8.86
N LEU A 208 -13.41 2.37 -8.44
CA LEU A 208 -12.47 3.10 -9.31
C LEU A 208 -11.70 2.22 -10.30
N LYS A 209 -11.74 0.89 -10.14
CA LYS A 209 -11.16 -0.04 -11.13
C LYS A 209 -12.11 -0.43 -12.27
N MET A 210 -13.39 -0.09 -12.17
CA MET A 210 -14.39 -0.37 -13.20
C MET A 210 -14.53 0.75 -14.24
N GLU A 211 -14.11 1.99 -13.94
CA GLU A 211 -14.26 3.12 -14.87
C GLU A 211 -13.03 3.36 -15.78
N VAL A 212 -11.92 2.67 -15.56
CA VAL A 212 -10.70 2.79 -16.42
C VAL A 212 -10.62 1.67 -17.47
N PHE A 213 -11.60 0.76 -17.51
CA PHE A 213 -11.73 -0.27 -18.55
C PHE A 213 -12.86 0.00 -19.56
N PHE A 214 -13.54 1.15 -19.45
CA PHE A 214 -14.53 1.62 -20.42
C PHE A 214 -14.33 3.10 -20.74
N LEU A 215 -13.14 3.47 -21.23
CA LEU A 215 -12.91 4.61 -22.12
C LEU A 215 -11.70 4.31 -23.01
#